data_AF-A0A9E0NC45-F1
#
_entry.id   AF-A0A9E0NC45-F1
#
_cell.length_a   1.000
_cell.length_b   1.000
_cell.length_c   1.000
_cell.angle_alpha   90.00
_cell.angle_beta   90.00
_cell.angle_gamma   90.00
#
_symmetry.space_group_name_H-M   'P 1'
#
loop_
_entity.id
_entity.type
_entity.pdbx_description
1 polymer ?
#
loop_
_entity_poly.entity_id
_entity_poly.type
_entity_poly.pdbx_seq_one_letter_code
_entity_poly.pdbx_strand_id
1 'polypeptide(L)'
;MDLYRDLILVACVLEGIVRLQGKRSLTCFFPYIFLIALAEKVLRLMVPMEHGTNYWFYNLLIIVQIQFFASFYATDPALSKHSRKVWISSLLVAAISTVNFLWFQGMHTVNNISYLLGLSFILLLVALYFRNLISLDHPVNLRSSPLFWLSIGILLFYASCFPYLVFVNAIVSSSEPVLKSLYTLVQIGNMFLSLAYIMVPLCTLTTRRSCKK
;
A
#
# COMPACT_ATOMS: atom_id res chain seq x y z
N MET A 1 15.95 -12.26 1.26
CA MET A 1 16.19 -10.87 1.70
C MET A 1 15.05 -10.49 2.62
N ASP A 2 15.32 -10.33 3.92
CA ASP A 2 14.31 -9.97 4.94
C ASP A 2 14.24 -8.45 5.21
N LEU A 3 15.07 -7.65 4.53
CA LEU A 3 15.24 -6.22 4.82
C LEU A 3 13.92 -5.43 4.82
N TYR A 4 13.06 -5.59 3.81
CA TYR A 4 11.79 -4.83 3.77
C TYR A 4 10.88 -5.16 4.96
N ARG A 5 10.96 -6.38 5.51
CA ARG A 5 10.18 -6.80 6.68
C ARG A 5 10.67 -6.08 7.93
N ASP A 6 11.98 -5.97 8.08
CA ASP A 6 12.58 -5.19 9.16
C ASP A 6 12.18 -3.71 9.04
N LEU A 7 12.13 -3.16 7.82
CA LEU A 7 11.65 -1.80 7.58
C LEU A 7 10.16 -1.63 7.98
N ILE A 8 9.29 -2.59 7.69
CA ILE A 8 7.88 -2.56 8.12
C ILE A 8 7.77 -2.56 9.64
N LEU A 9 8.57 -3.39 10.34
CA LEU A 9 8.59 -3.42 11.80
C LEU A 9 9.09 -2.09 12.37
N VAL A 10 10.14 -1.50 11.79
CA VAL A 10 10.61 -0.16 12.17
C VAL A 10 9.51 0.89 11.97
N ALA A 11 8.81 0.88 10.83
CA ALA A 11 7.69 1.78 10.58
C ALA A 11 6.58 1.63 11.64
N CYS A 12 6.25 0.38 12.00
CA CYS A 12 5.25 0.08 13.04
C CYS A 12 5.67 0.60 14.42
N VAL A 13 6.94 0.42 14.80
CA VAL A 13 7.49 0.94 16.07
C VAL A 13 7.49 2.47 16.09
N LEU A 14 7.95 3.11 15.00
CA LEU A 14 7.97 4.57 14.89
C LEU A 14 6.57 5.18 14.98
N GLU A 15 5.58 4.59 14.30
CA GLU A 15 4.19 5.02 14.40
C GLU A 15 3.62 4.81 15.81
N GLY A 16 4.00 3.72 16.49
CA GLY A 16 3.69 3.51 17.91
C GLY A 16 4.22 4.63 18.80
N ILE A 17 5.49 5.03 18.60
CA ILE A 17 6.10 6.17 19.32
C ILE A 17 5.36 7.48 19.04
N VAL A 18 5.00 7.75 17.78
CA VAL A 18 4.20 8.93 17.39
C VAL A 18 2.88 8.98 18.17
N ARG A 19 2.18 7.84 18.29
CA ARG A 19 0.93 7.75 19.04
C ARG A 19 1.09 7.90 20.54
N LEU A 20 2.14 7.33 21.12
CA LEU A 20 2.46 7.52 22.54
C LEU A 20 2.74 8.99 22.87
N GLN A 21 3.23 9.77 21.91
CA GLN A 21 3.38 11.23 22.04
C GLN A 21 2.07 12.02 21.84
N GLY A 22 0.92 11.35 21.69
CA GLY A 22 -0.38 11.98 21.45
C GLY A 22 -0.54 12.59 20.05
N LYS A 23 0.37 12.31 19.12
CA LYS A 23 0.30 12.79 17.73
C LYS A 23 -0.39 11.77 16.83
N ARG A 24 -0.86 12.23 15.67
CA ARG A 24 -1.45 11.39 14.62
C ARG A 24 -0.82 11.75 13.28
N SER A 25 -0.26 10.76 12.59
CA SER A 25 0.32 10.93 11.26
C SER A 25 -0.77 10.90 10.17
N LEU A 26 -1.46 9.77 10.06
CA LEU A 26 -2.59 9.51 9.17
C LEU A 26 -3.66 8.70 9.93
N THR A 27 -4.93 9.01 9.66
CA THR A 27 -6.06 8.26 10.22
C THR A 27 -5.95 6.80 9.78
N CYS A 28 -6.06 5.85 10.72
CA CYS A 28 -5.93 4.41 10.46
C CYS A 28 -4.55 3.90 9.99
N PHE A 29 -3.49 4.70 10.02
CA PHE A 29 -2.17 4.23 9.56
C PHE A 29 -1.51 3.18 10.48
N PHE A 30 -1.61 3.35 11.80
CA PHE A 30 -1.13 2.32 12.74
C PHE A 30 -1.84 0.96 12.60
N PRO A 31 -3.19 0.86 12.63
CA PRO A 31 -3.84 -0.44 12.45
C PRO A 31 -3.51 -1.05 11.08
N TYR A 32 -3.32 -0.21 10.05
CA TYR A 32 -2.86 -0.66 8.75
C TYR A 32 -1.45 -1.27 8.80
N ILE A 33 -0.43 -0.53 9.28
CA ILE A 33 0.95 -1.02 9.28
C ILE A 33 1.13 -2.22 10.22
N PHE A 34 0.39 -2.26 11.33
CA PHE A 34 0.34 -3.40 12.23
C PHE A 34 -0.26 -4.63 11.54
N LEU A 35 -1.36 -4.46 10.81
CA LEU A 35 -1.96 -5.54 10.01
C LEU A 35 -0.98 -6.07 8.97
N ILE A 36 -0.27 -5.20 8.24
CA ILE A 36 0.73 -5.62 7.24
C ILE A 36 1.89 -6.38 7.92
N ALA A 37 2.40 -5.89 9.05
CA ALA A 37 3.46 -6.56 9.81
C ALA A 37 3.01 -7.96 10.28
N LEU A 38 1.77 -8.08 10.77
CA LEU A 38 1.18 -9.35 11.19
C LEU A 38 0.98 -10.29 10.00
N ALA A 39 0.43 -9.78 8.89
CA ALA A 39 0.19 -10.54 7.67
C ALA A 39 1.48 -11.16 7.12
N GLU A 40 2.58 -10.40 7.10
CA GLU A 40 3.91 -10.89 6.70
C GLU A 40 4.42 -12.02 7.61
N LYS A 41 4.19 -11.91 8.93
CA LYS A 41 4.56 -12.98 9.87
C LYS A 41 3.71 -14.23 9.67
N VAL A 42 2.40 -14.08 9.50
CA VAL A 42 1.47 -15.19 9.25
C VAL A 42 1.82 -15.91 7.95
N LEU A 43 2.04 -15.17 6.86
CA LEU A 43 2.45 -15.74 5.57
C LEU A 43 3.72 -16.59 5.70
N ARG A 44 4.72 -16.13 6.47
CA ARG A 44 5.94 -16.90 6.70
C ARG A 44 5.69 -18.23 7.42
N LEU A 45 4.76 -18.24 8.37
CA LEU A 45 4.40 -19.46 9.11
C LEU A 45 3.59 -20.43 8.25
N MET A 46 2.83 -19.93 7.27
CA MET A 46 2.01 -20.73 6.36
C MET A 46 2.80 -21.35 5.20
N VAL A 47 3.88 -20.71 4.72
CA VAL A 47 4.72 -21.23 3.61
C VAL A 47 5.20 -22.68 3.80
N PRO A 48 5.65 -23.14 4.98
CA PRO A 48 6.10 -24.53 5.15
C PRO A 48 4.97 -25.56 5.37
N MET A 49 3.71 -25.15 5.54
CA MET A 49 2.65 -26.06 6.03
C MET A 49 1.81 -26.74 4.94
N GLU A 50 1.82 -26.24 3.70
CA GLU A 50 1.11 -26.91 2.61
C GLU A 50 1.98 -26.91 1.35
N HIS A 51 1.93 -28.00 0.58
CA HIS A 51 2.35 -28.01 -0.83
C HIS A 51 1.43 -27.12 -1.71
N GLY A 52 0.61 -26.27 -1.07
CA GLY A 52 -0.37 -25.37 -1.65
C GLY A 52 0.10 -23.91 -1.54
N THR A 53 -0.46 -23.09 -2.40
CA THR A 53 -0.14 -21.67 -2.49
C THR A 53 -1.03 -20.86 -1.56
N ASN A 54 -0.47 -19.88 -0.84
CA ASN A 54 -1.21 -18.98 0.06
C ASN A 54 -2.00 -17.88 -0.68
N TYR A 55 -2.47 -18.15 -1.91
CA TYR A 55 -3.09 -17.14 -2.76
C TYR A 55 -4.38 -16.59 -2.17
N TRP A 56 -5.16 -17.39 -1.44
CA TRP A 56 -6.38 -16.95 -0.77
C TRP A 56 -6.09 -15.80 0.21
N PHE A 57 -5.01 -15.91 0.98
CA PHE A 57 -4.62 -14.91 1.96
C PHE A 57 -4.14 -13.63 1.28
N TYR A 58 -3.33 -13.74 0.22
CA TYR A 58 -2.91 -12.59 -0.59
C TYR A 58 -4.10 -11.87 -1.22
N ASN A 59 -5.05 -12.61 -1.80
CA ASN A 59 -6.25 -12.06 -2.42
C ASN A 59 -7.10 -11.27 -1.41
N LEU A 60 -7.27 -11.81 -0.19
CA LEU A 60 -7.97 -11.11 0.89
C LEU A 60 -7.22 -9.85 1.33
N LEU A 61 -5.90 -9.95 1.50
CA LEU A 61 -5.05 -8.84 1.92
C LEU A 61 -5.12 -7.66 0.95
N ILE A 62 -5.18 -7.94 -0.36
CA ILE A 62 -5.34 -6.90 -1.40
C ILE A 62 -6.64 -6.12 -1.23
N ILE A 63 -7.76 -6.81 -1.00
CA ILE A 63 -9.07 -6.16 -0.79
C ILE A 63 -9.00 -5.21 0.42
N VAL A 64 -8.40 -5.68 1.51
CA VAL A 64 -8.22 -4.90 2.73
C VAL A 64 -7.27 -3.71 2.49
N GLN A 65 -6.17 -3.92 1.78
CA GLN A 65 -5.18 -2.89 1.47
C GLN A 65 -5.78 -1.75 0.64
N ILE A 66 -6.63 -2.07 -0.34
CA ILE A 66 -7.36 -1.08 -1.14
C ILE A 66 -8.22 -0.18 -0.24
N GLN A 67 -8.90 -0.74 0.76
CA GLN A 67 -9.71 0.06 1.69
C GLN A 67 -8.86 0.98 2.56
N PHE A 68 -7.73 0.50 3.07
CA PHE A 68 -6.83 1.34 3.85
C PHE A 68 -6.26 2.49 3.03
N PHE A 69 -5.75 2.22 1.83
CA PHE A 69 -5.25 3.28 0.94
C PHE A 69 -6.34 4.28 0.59
N ALA A 70 -7.53 3.81 0.19
CA ALA A 70 -8.66 4.71 -0.09
C ALA A 70 -9.02 5.58 1.12
N SER A 71 -8.97 5.03 2.34
CA SER A 71 -9.26 5.79 3.57
C SER A 71 -8.28 6.94 3.79
N PHE A 72 -6.99 6.76 3.48
CA PHE A 72 -5.99 7.82 3.61
C PHE A 72 -6.32 8.99 2.70
N TYR A 73 -6.67 8.73 1.44
CA TYR A 73 -7.09 9.77 0.48
C TYR A 73 -8.46 10.37 0.82
N ALA A 74 -9.41 9.58 1.31
CA ALA A 74 -10.74 10.07 1.67
C ALA A 74 -10.71 11.01 2.90
N THR A 75 -9.72 10.86 3.78
CA THR A 75 -9.53 11.74 4.94
C THR A 75 -8.66 12.97 4.65
N ASP A 76 -8.06 13.06 3.48
CA ASP A 76 -7.21 14.19 3.11
C ASP A 76 -8.04 15.47 2.84
N PRO A 77 -7.67 16.63 3.41
CA PRO A 77 -8.37 17.89 3.18
C PRO A 77 -8.48 18.30 1.70
N ALA A 78 -7.46 18.02 0.90
CA ALA A 78 -7.42 18.31 -0.54
C ALA A 78 -8.44 17.48 -1.34
N LEU A 79 -8.90 16.34 -0.81
CA LEU A 79 -9.92 15.49 -1.43
C LEU A 79 -11.24 15.46 -0.63
N SER A 80 -11.34 16.22 0.45
CA SER A 80 -12.50 16.23 1.36
C SER A 80 -13.84 16.44 0.65
N LYS A 81 -13.91 17.34 -0.34
CA LYS A 81 -15.11 17.58 -1.18
C LYS A 81 -15.58 16.35 -1.96
N HIS A 82 -14.69 15.38 -2.17
CA HIS A 82 -14.97 14.14 -2.89
C HIS A 82 -14.89 12.90 -1.99
N SER A 83 -14.68 13.06 -0.68
CA SER A 83 -14.50 11.96 0.28
C SER A 83 -15.61 10.91 0.20
N ARG A 84 -16.89 11.33 0.15
CA ARG A 84 -18.03 10.42 0.00
C ARG A 84 -17.96 9.60 -1.29
N LYS A 85 -17.54 10.22 -2.40
CA LYS A 85 -17.38 9.52 -3.69
C LYS A 85 -16.22 8.52 -3.62
N VAL A 86 -15.10 8.90 -3.00
CA VAL A 86 -13.94 8.01 -2.80
C VAL A 86 -14.37 6.77 -2.00
N TRP A 87 -15.11 6.94 -0.90
CA TRP A 87 -15.60 5.83 -0.09
C TRP A 87 -16.59 4.92 -0.83
N ILE A 88 -17.57 5.49 -1.54
CA ILE A 88 -18.52 4.69 -2.31
C ILE A 88 -17.78 3.90 -3.40
N SER A 89 -16.85 4.54 -4.12
CA SER A 89 -16.04 3.88 -5.14
C SER A 89 -15.14 2.80 -4.55
N SER A 90 -14.53 3.02 -3.37
CA SER A 90 -13.68 2.02 -2.73
C SER A 90 -14.48 0.79 -2.30
N LEU A 91 -15.68 0.99 -1.74
CA LEU A 91 -16.59 -0.09 -1.38
C LEU A 91 -17.05 -0.88 -2.61
N LEU A 92 -17.35 -0.19 -3.72
CA LEU A 92 -17.70 -0.84 -4.98
C LEU A 92 -16.54 -1.69 -5.51
N VAL A 93 -15.31 -1.17 -5.50
CA VAL A 93 -14.11 -1.93 -5.91
C VAL A 93 -13.90 -3.15 -5.02
N ALA A 94 -14.07 -3.03 -3.70
CA ALA A 94 -13.98 -4.19 -2.79
C ALA A 94 -15.09 -5.21 -3.03
N ALA A 95 -16.33 -4.77 -3.28
CA ALA A 95 -17.44 -5.67 -3.60
C ALA A 95 -17.15 -6.45 -4.88
N ILE A 96 -16.73 -5.77 -5.96
CA ILE A 96 -16.35 -6.41 -7.22
C ILE A 96 -15.19 -7.39 -7.00
N SER A 97 -14.17 -7.00 -6.24
CA SER A 97 -13.00 -7.84 -5.96
C SER A 97 -13.36 -9.09 -5.15
N THR A 98 -14.26 -8.93 -4.17
CA THR A 98 -14.79 -10.03 -3.36
C THR A 98 -15.61 -10.99 -4.21
N VAL A 99 -16.45 -10.45 -5.11
CA VAL A 99 -17.22 -11.27 -6.04
C VAL A 99 -16.31 -12.05 -6.97
N ASN A 100 -15.29 -11.39 -7.53
CA ASN A 100 -14.33 -12.06 -8.41
C ASN A 100 -13.53 -13.15 -7.67
N PHE A 101 -13.19 -12.90 -6.40
CA PHE A 101 -12.48 -13.85 -5.53
C PHE A 101 -13.32 -15.10 -5.21
N LEU A 102 -14.59 -14.93 -4.86
CA LEU A 102 -15.44 -16.03 -4.42
C LEU A 102 -16.03 -16.86 -5.58
N TRP A 103 -16.37 -16.23 -6.71
CA TRP A 103 -17.14 -16.90 -7.77
C TRP A 103 -16.42 -17.08 -9.12
N PHE A 104 -15.43 -16.24 -9.46
CA PHE A 104 -14.85 -16.25 -10.81
C PHE A 104 -13.44 -16.84 -10.88
N GLN A 105 -12.47 -16.25 -10.19
CA GLN A 105 -11.07 -16.74 -10.19
C GLN A 105 -10.79 -17.78 -9.10
N GLY A 106 -11.61 -17.79 -8.04
CA GLY A 106 -11.50 -18.73 -6.93
C GLY A 106 -10.35 -18.42 -5.96
N MET A 107 -10.20 -19.28 -4.95
CA MET A 107 -9.27 -19.07 -3.83
C MET A 107 -7.83 -19.54 -4.11
N HIS A 108 -7.65 -20.47 -5.06
CA HIS A 108 -6.37 -21.13 -5.34
C HIS A 108 -5.60 -20.52 -6.52
N THR A 109 -6.00 -19.32 -6.99
CA THR A 109 -5.28 -18.60 -8.03
C THR A 109 -5.09 -17.14 -7.64
N VAL A 110 -4.08 -16.48 -8.21
CA VAL A 110 -3.88 -15.04 -8.02
C VAL A 110 -5.02 -14.29 -8.72
N ASN A 111 -5.70 -13.45 -7.97
CA ASN A 111 -6.86 -12.70 -8.45
C ASN A 111 -6.42 -11.43 -9.22
N ASN A 112 -5.88 -11.65 -10.42
CA ASN A 112 -5.32 -10.61 -11.29
C ASN A 112 -6.32 -9.48 -11.60
N ILE A 113 -7.60 -9.80 -11.81
CA ILE A 113 -8.61 -8.79 -12.15
C ILE A 113 -8.82 -7.84 -10.96
N SER A 114 -8.97 -8.37 -9.76
CA SER A 114 -9.12 -7.54 -8.55
C SER A 114 -7.87 -6.71 -8.29
N TYR A 115 -6.69 -7.29 -8.52
CA TYR A 115 -5.43 -6.58 -8.40
C TYR A 115 -5.36 -5.38 -9.35
N LEU A 116 -5.62 -5.59 -10.65
CA LEU A 116 -5.57 -4.54 -11.66
C LEU A 116 -6.62 -3.45 -11.41
N LEU A 117 -7.83 -3.84 -11.01
CA LEU A 117 -8.90 -2.90 -10.67
C LEU A 117 -8.52 -2.05 -9.45
N GLY A 118 -8.06 -2.68 -8.37
CA GLY A 118 -7.60 -2.01 -7.16
C GLY A 118 -6.42 -1.08 -7.42
N LEU A 119 -5.43 -1.57 -8.17
CA LEU A 119 -4.27 -0.80 -8.62
C LEU A 119 -4.69 0.46 -9.37
N SER A 120 -5.54 0.31 -10.38
CA SER A 120 -5.99 1.41 -11.22
C SER A 120 -6.75 2.45 -10.40
N PHE A 121 -7.58 1.98 -9.46
CA PHE A 121 -8.30 2.85 -8.53
C PHE A 121 -7.36 3.65 -7.62
N ILE A 122 -6.38 2.99 -6.98
CA ILE A 122 -5.41 3.68 -6.11
C ILE A 122 -4.54 4.65 -6.91
N LEU A 123 -4.06 4.27 -8.10
CA LEU A 123 -3.30 5.15 -8.97
C LEU A 123 -4.09 6.40 -9.38
N LEU A 124 -5.40 6.25 -9.64
CA LEU A 124 -6.27 7.39 -9.90
C LEU A 124 -6.37 8.31 -8.68
N LEU A 125 -6.51 7.79 -7.47
CA LEU A 125 -6.52 8.59 -6.24
C LEU A 125 -5.20 9.33 -6.03
N VAL A 126 -4.07 8.65 -6.26
CA VAL A 126 -2.73 9.25 -6.21
C VAL A 126 -2.60 10.39 -7.23
N ALA A 127 -3.07 10.18 -8.47
CA ALA A 127 -3.03 11.20 -9.51
C ALA A 127 -3.91 12.42 -9.16
N LEU A 128 -5.11 12.18 -8.64
CA LEU A 128 -6.00 13.25 -8.16
C LEU A 128 -5.38 14.02 -6.99
N TYR A 129 -4.72 13.32 -6.05
CA TYR A 129 -3.98 13.93 -4.96
C TYR A 129 -2.88 14.87 -5.48
N PHE A 130 -2.01 14.39 -6.37
CA PHE A 130 -0.94 15.23 -6.93
C PHE A 130 -1.47 16.38 -7.77
N ARG A 131 -2.54 16.19 -8.54
CA ARG A 131 -3.20 17.27 -9.28
C ARG A 131 -3.67 18.38 -8.34
N ASN A 132 -4.36 18.02 -7.25
CA ASN A 132 -4.85 18.99 -6.28
C ASN A 132 -3.67 19.69 -5.56
N LEU A 133 -2.61 18.94 -5.24
CA LEU A 133 -1.40 19.48 -4.63
C LEU A 133 -0.70 20.54 -5.50
N ILE A 134 -0.67 20.33 -6.82
CA ILE A 134 -0.11 21.29 -7.80
C ILE A 134 -1.01 22.51 -7.97
N SER A 135 -2.32 22.36 -7.76
CA SER A 135 -3.32 23.43 -7.94
C SER A 135 -3.51 24.31 -6.70
N LEU A 136 -2.69 24.16 -5.66
CA LEU A 136 -2.77 24.99 -4.46
C LEU A 136 -2.08 26.33 -4.69
N ASP A 137 -2.80 27.43 -4.39
CA ASP A 137 -2.30 28.80 -4.52
C ASP A 137 -1.21 29.16 -3.48
N HIS A 138 -0.95 28.26 -2.53
CA HIS A 138 -0.01 28.50 -1.43
C HIS A 138 1.08 27.43 -1.39
N PRO A 139 2.33 27.80 -1.06
CA PRO A 139 3.42 26.85 -0.97
C PRO A 139 3.15 25.85 0.17
N VAL A 140 3.00 24.57 -0.20
CA VAL A 140 2.88 23.47 0.76
C VAL A 140 4.25 22.89 1.04
N ASN A 141 4.57 22.68 2.32
CA ASN A 141 5.80 21.98 2.71
C ASN A 141 5.65 20.47 2.47
N LEU A 142 6.03 20.02 1.28
CA LEU A 142 5.96 18.62 0.86
C LEU A 142 6.76 17.68 1.77
N ARG A 143 7.88 18.16 2.33
CA ARG A 143 8.73 17.34 3.22
C ARG A 143 8.02 16.95 4.50
N SER A 144 7.05 17.76 4.95
CA SER A 144 6.27 17.50 6.15
C SER A 144 4.94 16.79 5.89
N SER A 145 4.60 16.49 4.63
CA SER A 145 3.32 15.85 4.26
C SER A 145 3.44 14.33 4.30
N PRO A 146 2.80 13.62 5.25
CA PRO A 146 2.90 12.16 5.32
C PRO A 146 2.27 11.47 4.10
N LEU A 147 1.13 11.98 3.61
CA LEU A 147 0.43 11.40 2.46
C LEU A 147 1.23 11.57 1.15
N PHE A 148 2.04 12.63 1.04
CA PHE A 148 2.95 12.82 -0.09
C PHE A 148 3.97 11.69 -0.18
N TRP A 149 4.67 11.40 0.92
CA TRP A 149 5.66 10.30 0.95
C TRP A 149 5.03 8.94 0.73
N LEU A 150 3.84 8.70 1.32
CA LEU A 150 3.09 7.48 1.07
C LEU A 150 2.73 7.32 -0.41
N SER A 151 2.25 8.39 -1.06
CA SER A 151 1.88 8.39 -2.48
C SER A 151 3.08 8.12 -3.40
N ILE A 152 4.25 8.67 -3.08
CA ILE A 152 5.50 8.35 -3.80
C ILE A 152 5.86 6.88 -3.64
N GLY A 153 5.80 6.34 -2.42
CA GLY A 153 6.07 4.92 -2.16
C GLY A 153 5.15 4.00 -2.93
N ILE A 154 3.86 4.33 -2.98
CA ILE A 154 2.84 3.59 -3.75
C ILE A 154 3.17 3.62 -5.25
N LEU A 155 3.53 4.78 -5.81
CA LEU A 155 3.91 4.88 -7.22
C LEU A 155 5.15 4.05 -7.55
N LEU A 156 6.20 4.14 -6.73
CA LEU A 156 7.44 3.41 -6.94
C LEU A 156 7.24 1.89 -6.80
N PHE A 157 6.47 1.47 -5.80
CA PHE A 157 6.05 0.08 -5.65
C PHE A 157 5.35 -0.41 -6.90
N TYR A 158 4.33 0.29 -7.38
CA TYR A 158 3.59 -0.14 -8.55
C TYR A 158 4.41 -0.10 -9.84
N ALA A 159 5.28 0.89 -10.02
CA ALA A 159 6.20 0.94 -11.16
C ALA A 159 7.12 -0.30 -11.20
N SER A 160 7.63 -0.73 -10.02
CA SER A 160 8.48 -1.93 -9.93
C SER A 160 7.72 -3.25 -10.10
N CYS A 161 6.46 -3.30 -9.66
CA CYS A 161 5.61 -4.50 -9.74
C CYS A 161 4.90 -4.63 -11.09
N PHE A 162 4.80 -3.56 -11.89
CA PHE A 162 4.07 -3.55 -13.15
C PHE A 162 4.49 -4.67 -14.12
N PRO A 163 5.79 -4.93 -14.37
CA PRO A 163 6.20 -6.02 -15.26
C PRO A 163 5.71 -7.39 -14.78
N TYR A 164 5.75 -7.64 -13.47
CA TYR A 164 5.26 -8.88 -12.90
C TYR A 164 3.75 -9.02 -13.13
N LEU A 165 2.97 -7.96 -12.90
CA LEU A 165 1.51 -8.00 -12.97
C LEU A 165 0.98 -8.18 -14.40
N VAL A 166 1.57 -7.48 -15.37
CA VAL A 166 1.11 -7.53 -16.77
C VAL A 166 1.52 -8.84 -17.43
N PHE A 167 2.72 -9.34 -17.12
CA PHE A 167 3.28 -10.46 -17.84
C PHE A 167 3.25 -11.77 -17.04
N VAL A 168 2.56 -11.85 -15.90
CA VAL A 168 2.61 -13.02 -15.00
C VAL A 168 2.35 -14.34 -15.73
N ASN A 169 1.39 -14.36 -16.66
CA ASN A 169 1.05 -15.56 -17.42
C ASN A 169 2.15 -15.99 -18.40
N ALA A 170 2.87 -15.04 -19.00
CA ALA A 170 4.03 -15.33 -19.87
C ALA A 170 5.29 -15.66 -19.05
N ILE A 171 5.38 -15.12 -17.84
CA ILE A 171 6.49 -15.29 -16.91
C ILE A 171 6.47 -16.68 -16.28
N VAL A 172 5.30 -17.21 -15.92
CA VAL A 172 5.18 -18.52 -15.26
C VAL A 172 5.68 -19.66 -16.15
N SER A 173 5.65 -19.50 -17.47
CA SER A 173 6.23 -20.45 -18.43
C SER A 173 7.67 -20.13 -18.84
N SER A 174 8.27 -19.08 -18.28
CA SER A 174 9.64 -18.64 -18.59
C SER A 174 10.69 -19.42 -17.79
N SER A 175 11.97 -19.23 -18.13
CA SER A 175 13.09 -19.86 -17.44
C SER A 175 13.30 -19.31 -16.02
N GLU A 176 13.85 -20.13 -15.13
CA GLU A 176 14.20 -19.80 -13.73
C GLU A 176 14.91 -18.42 -13.54
N PRO A 177 15.87 -18.00 -14.39
CA PRO A 177 16.50 -16.69 -14.25
C PRO A 177 15.53 -15.51 -14.37
N VAL A 178 14.49 -15.64 -15.20
CA VAL A 178 13.47 -14.61 -15.40
C VAL A 178 12.62 -14.48 -14.14
N LEU A 179 12.16 -15.61 -13.59
CA LEU A 179 11.39 -15.66 -12.33
C LEU A 179 12.16 -15.01 -11.18
N LYS A 180 13.46 -15.33 -11.04
CA LYS A 180 14.33 -14.74 -10.01
C LYS A 180 14.49 -13.22 -10.16
N SER A 181 14.60 -12.74 -11.40
CA SER A 181 14.73 -11.31 -11.69
C SER A 181 13.46 -10.55 -11.31
N LEU A 182 12.29 -11.10 -11.62
CA LEU A 182 11.00 -10.50 -11.29
C LEU A 182 10.69 -10.54 -9.81
N TYR A 183 11.03 -11.64 -9.13
CA TYR A 183 10.97 -11.68 -7.67
C TYR A 183 11.83 -10.57 -7.06
N THR A 184 13.03 -10.34 -7.60
CA THR A 184 13.91 -9.24 -7.15
C THR A 184 13.27 -7.87 -7.37
N LEU A 185 12.60 -7.64 -8.51
CA LEU A 185 11.87 -6.39 -8.76
C LEU A 185 10.73 -6.16 -7.75
N VAL A 186 9.94 -7.18 -7.45
CA VAL A 186 8.88 -7.10 -6.42
C VAL A 186 9.48 -6.80 -5.04
N GLN A 187 10.62 -7.40 -4.70
CA GLN A 187 11.33 -7.11 -3.46
C GLN A 187 11.80 -5.65 -3.38
N ILE A 188 12.34 -5.10 -4.47
CA ILE A 188 12.72 -3.68 -4.54
C ILE A 188 11.48 -2.78 -4.37
N GLY A 189 10.36 -3.13 -5.00
CA GLY A 189 9.09 -2.45 -4.78
C GLY A 189 8.67 -2.41 -3.33
N ASN A 190 8.70 -3.56 -2.67
CA ASN A 190 8.37 -3.68 -1.25
C ASN A 190 9.32 -2.82 -0.39
N MET A 191 10.59 -2.69 -0.76
CA MET A 191 11.51 -1.76 -0.08
C MET A 191 11.06 -0.31 -0.23
N PHE A 192 10.71 0.15 -1.44
CA PHE A 192 10.21 1.52 -1.63
C PHE A 192 8.95 1.81 -0.81
N LEU A 193 8.00 0.88 -0.80
CA LEU A 193 6.78 1.02 -0.03
C LEU A 193 7.07 1.04 1.49
N SER A 194 7.97 0.18 1.95
CA SER A 194 8.36 0.10 3.36
C SER A 194 9.10 1.37 3.82
N LEU A 195 9.96 1.94 2.97
CA LEU A 195 10.60 3.22 3.22
C LEU A 195 9.58 4.35 3.32
N ALA A 196 8.55 4.36 2.46
CA ALA A 196 7.47 5.34 2.56
C ALA A 196 6.69 5.18 3.88
N TYR A 197 6.47 3.96 4.36
CA TYR A 197 5.87 3.73 5.67
C TYR A 197 6.71 4.28 6.83
N ILE A 198 8.04 4.27 6.73
CA ILE A 198 8.93 4.90 7.71
C ILE A 198 8.85 6.43 7.62
N MET A 199 8.73 6.99 6.42
CA MET A 199 8.67 8.44 6.23
C MET A 199 7.41 9.07 6.85
N VAL A 200 6.25 8.39 6.80
CA VAL A 200 4.99 8.86 7.40
C VAL A 200 5.11 9.29 8.88
N PRO A 201 5.58 8.43 9.81
CA PRO A 201 5.79 8.83 11.20
C PRO A 201 6.95 9.81 11.36
N LEU A 202 8.03 9.71 10.57
CA LEU A 202 9.16 10.65 10.65
C LEU A 202 8.74 12.10 10.33
N CYS A 203 7.92 12.32 9.32
CA CYS A 203 7.36 13.65 9.01
C CYS A 203 6.54 14.21 10.17
N THR A 204 5.81 13.34 10.86
CA THR A 204 5.00 13.70 12.02
C THR A 204 5.87 14.09 13.22
N LEU A 205 7.04 13.46 13.38
CA LEU A 205 7.99 13.79 14.44
C LEU A 205 8.73 15.12 14.18
N THR A 206 9.11 15.40 12.93
CA THR A 206 9.93 16.57 12.56
C THR A 206 9.16 17.88 12.51
N THR A 207 7.85 17.86 12.20
CA THR A 207 6.99 19.06 12.09
C THR A 207 7.03 19.97 13.33
N ARG A 208 7.39 19.44 14.51
CA ARG A 208 7.51 20.22 15.76
C ARG A 208 8.71 21.20 15.80
N ARG A 209 9.77 21.01 14.99
CA ARG A 209 10.94 21.91 15.05
C ARG A 209 10.68 23.30 14.46
N SER A 210 9.60 23.49 13.69
CA SER A 210 9.33 24.76 12.99
C SER A 210 8.44 25.75 13.75
N CYS A 211 7.84 25.35 14.89
CA CYS A 211 6.94 26.21 15.70
C CYS A 211 7.56 26.62 17.05
N LYS A 212 8.89 26.75 17.12
CA LYS A 212 9.55 27.58 18.15
C LYS A 212 10.17 28.78 17.44
N LYS A 213 9.38 29.83 17.24
CA LYS A 213 9.83 31.20 17.03
C LYS A 213 9.07 32.07 17.99
#